data_AF-A0A8B6GF43-F1
#
_entry.id   AF-A0A8B6GF43-F1
#
_cell.length_a   1.000
_cell.length_b   1.000
_cell.length_c   1.000
_cell.angle_alpha   90.00
_cell.angle_beta   90.00
_cell.angle_gamma   90.00
#
_symmetry.space_group_name_H-M   'P 1'
#
loop_
_entity.id
_entity.type
_entity.pdbx_description
1 polymer ?
#
loop_
_entity_poly.entity_id
_entity_poly.type
_entity_poly.pdbx_seq_one_letter_code
_entity_poly.pdbx_strand_id
1 'polypeptide(L)'
;LPIGLPPPLRKCSKNIRPVCGADGITHSNLCIARRLGIPVLCRKPCPCDCRCKTNNNPVCGVDGKNYTNKCIAQRCKKVKVQCRGRCPCKPKKCRKCPRRGDPVCGSDGITYNNECRAKCQYTSFRMMIDQSTSPDMDLIMSLIER
;
A
#
# COMPACT_ATOMS: atom_id res chain seq x y z
N LEU A 1 31.50 22.82 -38.63
CA LEU A 1 30.81 21.52 -38.73
C LEU A 1 29.32 21.75 -38.50
N PRO A 2 28.43 21.57 -39.49
CA PRO A 2 27.01 21.76 -39.24
C PRO A 2 26.54 20.62 -38.33
N ILE A 3 25.94 21.01 -37.21
CA ILE A 3 25.30 20.10 -36.27
C ILE A 3 24.12 19.51 -37.03
N GLY A 4 24.24 18.26 -37.50
CA GLY A 4 23.18 17.60 -38.25
C GLY A 4 21.90 17.59 -37.43
N LEU A 5 20.78 18.00 -38.03
CA LEU A 5 19.48 17.94 -37.37
C LEU A 5 19.22 16.51 -36.88
N PRO A 6 18.65 16.34 -35.67
CA PRO A 6 18.29 15.01 -35.18
C PRO A 6 17.32 14.35 -36.18
N PRO A 7 17.49 13.04 -36.47
CA PRO A 7 16.64 12.35 -37.43
C PRO A 7 15.16 12.50 -37.04
N PRO A 8 14.25 12.70 -38.01
CA PRO A 8 12.85 12.96 -37.72
C PRO A 8 12.29 11.83 -36.86
N LEU A 9 11.65 12.19 -35.75
CA LEU A 9 10.96 11.25 -34.86
C LEU A 9 10.04 10.39 -35.72
N ARG A 10 10.38 9.12 -35.89
CA ARG A 10 9.61 8.18 -36.73
C ARG A 10 8.15 8.26 -36.30
N LYS A 11 7.28 8.70 -37.20
CA LYS A 11 5.84 8.77 -36.95
C LYS A 11 5.34 7.35 -36.67
N CYS A 12 4.43 7.22 -35.70
CA CYS A 12 3.79 5.94 -35.44
C CYS A 12 2.93 5.52 -36.63
N SER A 13 2.98 4.23 -36.97
CA SER A 13 2.04 3.67 -37.94
C SER A 13 0.60 3.76 -37.39
N LYS A 14 -0.38 3.89 -38.28
CA LYS A 14 -1.81 3.95 -37.94
C LYS A 14 -2.42 2.59 -37.58
N ASN A 15 -1.59 1.57 -37.35
CA ASN A 15 -2.05 0.23 -37.02
C ASN A 15 -2.75 0.25 -35.66
N ILE A 16 -4.01 -0.15 -35.59
CA ILE A 16 -4.78 -0.24 -34.35
C ILE A 16 -4.52 -1.61 -33.72
N ARG A 17 -3.69 -1.62 -32.68
CA ARG A 17 -3.35 -2.82 -31.87
C ARG A 17 -3.27 -2.38 -30.41
N PRO A 18 -4.43 -2.23 -29.74
CA PRO A 18 -4.51 -1.50 -28.48
C PRO A 18 -3.68 -2.16 -27.37
N VAL A 19 -3.10 -1.31 -26.53
CA VAL A 19 -2.32 -1.72 -25.36
C VAL A 19 -2.80 -0.94 -24.14
N CYS A 20 -2.69 -1.54 -22.95
CA CYS A 20 -3.00 -0.87 -21.70
C CYS A 20 -1.72 -0.31 -21.07
N GLY A 21 -1.68 0.99 -20.80
CA GLY A 21 -0.55 1.67 -20.18
C GLY A 21 -0.57 1.59 -18.64
N ALA A 22 0.56 1.91 -18.00
CA ALA A 22 0.69 1.99 -16.55
C ALA A 22 -0.13 3.15 -15.93
N ASP A 23 -0.53 4.11 -16.76
CA ASP A 23 -1.49 5.18 -16.51
C ASP A 23 -2.95 4.69 -16.45
N GLY A 24 -3.22 3.42 -16.79
CA GLY A 24 -4.56 2.84 -16.82
C GLY A 24 -5.37 3.19 -18.07
N ILE A 25 -4.74 3.77 -19.10
CA ILE A 25 -5.39 4.21 -20.34
C ILE A 25 -5.10 3.22 -21.48
N THR A 26 -6.10 2.98 -22.33
CA THR A 26 -5.91 2.21 -23.57
C THR A 26 -5.30 3.09 -24.64
N HIS A 27 -4.09 2.77 -25.07
CA HIS A 27 -3.39 3.44 -26.17
C HIS A 27 -3.66 2.71 -27.49
N SER A 28 -3.85 3.46 -28.58
CA SER A 28 -4.21 2.89 -29.89
C SER A 28 -3.22 1.85 -30.40
N ASN A 29 -1.92 2.03 -30.08
CA ASN A 29 -0.89 1.03 -30.29
C ASN A 29 0.34 1.25 -29.41
N LEU A 30 1.25 0.26 -29.45
CA LEU A 30 2.52 0.27 -28.72
C LEU A 30 3.41 1.47 -29.05
N CYS A 31 3.39 1.97 -30.29
CA CYS A 31 4.23 3.11 -30.67
C CYS A 31 3.76 4.39 -29.97
N ILE A 32 2.45 4.65 -29.93
CA ILE A 32 1.89 5.80 -29.21
C ILE A 32 2.23 5.74 -27.73
N ALA A 33 2.02 4.60 -27.08
CA ALA A 33 2.37 4.43 -25.65
C ALA A 33 3.87 4.69 -25.39
N ARG A 34 4.77 4.13 -26.22
CA ARG A 34 6.23 4.34 -26.09
C ARG A 34 6.64 5.78 -26.35
N ARG A 35 6.03 6.46 -27.32
CA ARG A 35 6.31 7.87 -27.64
C ARG A 35 5.94 8.80 -26.49
N LEU A 36 4.89 8.46 -25.76
CA LEU A 36 4.46 9.17 -24.54
C LEU A 36 5.28 8.77 -23.30
N GLY A 37 6.24 7.84 -23.41
CA GLY A 37 7.02 7.35 -22.27
C GLY A 37 6.23 6.48 -21.30
N ILE A 38 5.08 5.94 -21.71
CA ILE A 38 4.18 5.20 -20.84
C ILE A 38 4.53 3.69 -20.90
N PRO A 39 4.90 3.06 -19.77
CA PRO A 39 5.15 1.62 -19.73
C PRO A 39 3.89 0.83 -20.06
N VAL A 40 3.99 -0.14 -20.97
CA VAL A 40 2.86 -1.01 -21.34
C VAL A 40 2.70 -2.15 -20.33
N LEU A 41 1.52 -2.27 -19.74
CA LEU A 41 1.16 -3.35 -18.82
C LEU A 41 0.74 -4.62 -19.55
N CYS A 42 -0.06 -4.51 -20.62
CA CYS A 42 -0.51 -5.65 -21.42
C CYS A 42 -0.90 -5.24 -22.86
N ARG A 43 -0.90 -6.22 -23.78
CA ARG A 43 -1.23 -6.03 -25.20
C ARG A 43 -2.72 -6.24 -25.49
N LYS A 44 -3.58 -5.58 -24.72
CA LYS A 44 -5.03 -5.52 -24.91
C LYS A 44 -5.54 -4.20 -24.32
N PRO A 45 -6.78 -3.77 -24.62
CA PRO A 45 -7.40 -2.64 -23.93
C PRO A 45 -7.38 -2.82 -22.40
N CYS A 46 -7.30 -1.71 -21.67
CA CYS A 46 -7.49 -1.73 -20.23
C CYS A 46 -8.93 -2.17 -19.87
N PRO A 47 -9.12 -2.77 -18.68
CA PRO A 47 -8.10 -3.17 -17.73
C PRO A 47 -7.35 -4.44 -18.16
N CYS A 48 -6.06 -4.52 -17.82
CA CYS A 48 -5.32 -5.77 -17.98
C CYS A 48 -5.94 -6.89 -17.13
N ASP A 49 -6.05 -8.09 -17.72
CA ASP A 49 -6.33 -9.28 -16.92
C ASP A 49 -5.13 -9.49 -16.04
N CYS A 50 -5.41 -9.66 -14.77
CA CYS A 50 -4.35 -9.88 -13.84
C CYS A 50 -3.81 -11.30 -14.00
N ARG A 51 -2.56 -11.40 -14.43
CA ARG A 51 -1.86 -12.68 -14.57
C ARG A 51 -1.45 -13.19 -13.20
N CYS A 52 -2.37 -13.88 -12.55
CA CYS A 52 -2.13 -14.62 -11.32
C CYS A 52 -2.51 -16.08 -11.51
N LYS A 53 -1.77 -16.96 -10.82
CA LYS A 53 -2.19 -18.36 -10.70
C LYS A 53 -3.55 -18.41 -10.02
N THR A 54 -4.39 -19.36 -10.41
CA THR A 54 -5.73 -19.60 -9.85
C THR A 54 -5.70 -20.35 -8.52
N ASN A 55 -4.57 -20.36 -7.82
CA ASN A 55 -4.44 -21.04 -6.55
C ASN A 55 -5.34 -20.39 -5.48
N ASN A 56 -6.06 -21.22 -4.74
CA ASN A 56 -7.02 -20.79 -3.74
C ASN A 56 -6.39 -20.74 -2.34
N ASN A 57 -5.40 -19.86 -2.17
CA ASN A 57 -4.68 -19.64 -0.91
C ASN A 57 -5.08 -18.28 -0.33
N PRO A 58 -6.25 -18.17 0.34
CA PRO A 58 -6.85 -16.88 0.66
C PRO A 58 -5.97 -16.03 1.58
N VAL A 59 -6.08 -14.72 1.39
CA VAL A 59 -5.39 -13.70 2.20
C VAL A 59 -6.34 -12.57 2.58
N CYS A 60 -6.10 -11.96 3.73
CA CYS A 60 -6.78 -10.75 4.17
C CYS A 60 -5.93 -9.54 3.82
N GLY A 61 -6.50 -8.56 3.10
CA GLY A 61 -5.86 -7.30 2.79
C GLY A 61 -5.89 -6.32 3.96
N VAL A 62 -5.01 -5.33 3.94
CA VAL A 62 -5.02 -4.19 4.89
C VAL A 62 -6.28 -3.33 4.79
N ASP A 63 -7.09 -3.53 3.75
CA ASP A 63 -8.40 -2.90 3.55
C ASP A 63 -9.56 -3.74 4.14
N GLY A 64 -9.25 -4.80 4.88
CA GLY A 64 -10.23 -5.69 5.49
C GLY A 64 -10.95 -6.63 4.52
N LYS A 65 -10.50 -6.74 3.26
CA LYS A 65 -11.13 -7.58 2.23
C LYS A 65 -10.40 -8.91 2.03
N ASN A 66 -11.19 -9.93 1.66
CA ASN A 66 -10.69 -11.25 1.29
C ASN A 66 -10.24 -11.26 -0.18
N TYR A 67 -9.07 -11.84 -0.44
CA TYR A 67 -8.58 -12.11 -1.79
C TYR A 67 -8.27 -13.59 -1.96
N THR A 68 -8.57 -14.13 -3.16
CA THR A 68 -8.33 -15.54 -3.52
C THR A 68 -6.90 -15.97 -3.25
N ASN A 69 -5.93 -15.09 -3.53
CA ASN A 69 -4.54 -15.29 -3.17
C ASN A 69 -3.75 -13.98 -3.10
N LYS A 70 -2.51 -14.09 -2.60
CA LYS A 70 -1.55 -12.98 -2.47
C LYS A 70 -1.28 -12.25 -3.79
N CYS A 71 -1.25 -12.97 -4.92
CA CYS A 71 -1.02 -12.34 -6.22
C CYS A 71 -2.21 -11.44 -6.59
N ILE A 72 -3.44 -11.92 -6.38
CA ILE A 72 -4.65 -11.15 -6.65
C ILE A 72 -4.68 -9.87 -5.82
N ALA A 73 -4.42 -9.98 -4.51
CA ALA A 73 -4.37 -8.83 -3.61
C ALA A 73 -3.32 -7.80 -4.08
N GLN A 74 -2.06 -8.23 -4.22
CA GLN A 74 -0.93 -7.32 -4.39
C GLN A 74 -0.78 -6.79 -5.82
N ARG A 75 -0.98 -7.61 -6.85
CA ARG A 75 -0.69 -7.24 -8.24
C ARG A 75 -1.90 -6.70 -8.97
N CYS A 76 -3.10 -7.24 -8.68
CA CYS A 76 -4.32 -6.85 -9.40
C CYS A 76 -5.04 -5.72 -8.70
N LYS A 77 -5.18 -5.84 -7.38
CA LYS A 77 -5.93 -4.90 -6.56
C LYS A 77 -5.03 -3.87 -5.87
N LYS A 78 -3.70 -4.04 -5.98
CA LYS A 78 -2.68 -3.17 -5.38
C LYS A 78 -2.85 -3.02 -3.86
N VAL A 79 -3.37 -4.06 -3.20
CA VAL A 79 -3.60 -4.10 -1.75
C VAL A 79 -2.53 -4.93 -1.07
N LYS A 80 -1.93 -4.37 -0.02
CA LYS A 80 -0.96 -5.09 0.85
C LYS A 80 -1.71 -6.17 1.64
N VAL A 81 -1.07 -7.33 1.82
CA VAL A 81 -1.63 -8.42 2.64
C VAL A 81 -1.35 -8.16 4.11
N GLN A 82 -2.39 -8.18 4.95
CA GLN A 82 -2.32 -8.06 6.40
C GLN A 82 -2.00 -9.41 7.05
N CYS A 83 -2.75 -10.46 6.69
CA CYS A 83 -2.50 -11.81 7.20
C CYS A 83 -2.82 -12.92 6.17
N ARG A 84 -2.30 -14.12 6.44
CA ARG A 84 -2.68 -15.34 5.70
C ARG A 84 -4.05 -15.81 6.19
N GLY A 85 -4.83 -16.41 5.29
CA GLY A 85 -6.21 -16.81 5.57
C GLY A 85 -7.19 -15.68 5.27
N ARG A 86 -8.46 -15.90 5.59
CA ARG A 86 -9.53 -14.92 5.40
C ARG A 86 -9.56 -13.91 6.56
N CYS A 87 -10.09 -12.73 6.29
CA CYS A 87 -10.47 -11.77 7.32
C CYS A 87 -11.62 -12.33 8.19
N PRO A 88 -11.75 -11.88 9.46
CA PRO A 88 -10.82 -11.02 10.18
C PRO A 88 -9.52 -11.76 10.52
N CYS A 89 -8.40 -11.03 10.57
CA CYS A 89 -7.12 -11.61 10.94
C CYS A 89 -7.12 -12.11 12.38
N LYS A 90 -6.68 -13.35 12.58
CA LYS A 90 -6.54 -13.90 13.93
C LYS A 90 -5.28 -13.35 14.62
N PRO A 91 -5.39 -12.88 15.88
CA PRO A 91 -4.28 -12.61 16.78
C PRO A 91 -3.13 -13.62 16.65
N LYS A 92 -1.91 -13.13 16.43
CA LYS A 92 -0.72 -13.99 16.51
C LYS A 92 -0.24 -14.05 17.96
N LYS A 93 0.42 -15.15 18.33
CA LYS A 93 1.16 -15.22 19.61
C LYS A 93 2.28 -14.17 19.57
N CYS A 94 2.14 -13.07 20.31
CA CYS A 94 3.09 -11.94 20.35
C CYS A 94 4.36 -12.24 21.15
N ARG A 95 4.93 -13.45 21.01
CA ARG A 95 6.10 -13.90 21.77
C ARG A 95 7.37 -13.08 21.48
N LYS A 96 7.45 -12.47 20.30
CA LYS A 96 8.59 -11.62 19.90
C LYS A 96 8.46 -10.15 20.32
N CYS A 97 7.33 -9.75 20.91
CA CYS A 97 7.15 -8.37 21.35
C CYS A 97 7.64 -8.18 22.79
N PRO A 98 8.35 -7.07 23.09
CA PRO A 98 8.65 -6.68 24.45
C PRO A 98 7.38 -6.64 25.33
N ARG A 99 7.53 -6.93 26.63
CA ARG A 99 6.40 -6.86 27.57
C ARG A 99 6.01 -5.42 27.94
N ARG A 100 6.99 -4.51 27.93
CA ARG A 100 6.86 -3.09 28.30
C ARG A 100 7.24 -2.20 27.11
N GLY A 101 6.90 -0.91 27.21
CA GLY A 101 7.15 0.14 26.21
C GLY A 101 6.12 1.25 26.38
N ASP A 102 6.07 2.17 25.42
CA ASP A 102 5.14 3.29 25.45
C ASP A 102 3.74 2.84 25.03
N PRO A 103 2.70 3.08 25.85
CA PRO A 103 1.36 2.61 25.56
C PRO A 103 0.76 3.30 24.34
N VAL A 104 -0.08 2.57 23.62
CA VAL A 104 -0.77 3.07 22.42
C VAL A 104 -2.25 2.73 22.48
N CYS A 105 -3.09 3.62 21.96
CA CYS A 105 -4.53 3.39 21.83
C CYS A 105 -4.82 2.73 20.48
N GLY A 106 -5.35 1.51 20.50
CA GLY A 106 -5.77 0.79 19.31
C GLY A 106 -7.06 1.34 18.70
N SER A 107 -7.21 1.20 17.39
CA SER A 107 -8.45 1.54 16.66
C SER A 107 -9.63 0.64 17.04
N ASP A 108 -9.36 -0.47 17.73
CA ASP A 108 -10.32 -1.38 18.34
C ASP A 108 -10.77 -0.94 19.74
N GLY A 109 -10.30 0.22 20.21
CA GLY A 109 -10.59 0.73 21.55
C GLY A 109 -9.77 0.08 22.67
N ILE A 110 -8.80 -0.79 22.34
CA ILE A 110 -7.96 -1.48 23.31
C ILE A 110 -6.63 -0.74 23.47
N THR A 111 -6.23 -0.49 24.71
CA THR A 111 -4.88 0.01 25.02
C THR A 111 -3.87 -1.12 24.95
N TYR A 112 -2.82 -0.94 24.15
CA TYR A 112 -1.71 -1.87 24.04
C TYR A 112 -0.48 -1.32 24.75
N ASN A 113 0.21 -2.17 25.54
CA ASN A 113 1.42 -1.78 26.28
C ASN A 113 2.56 -1.23 25.41
N ASN A 114 2.54 -1.53 24.11
CA ASN A 114 3.46 -0.96 23.13
C ASN A 114 2.94 -1.14 21.70
N GLU A 115 3.53 -0.37 20.79
CA GLU A 115 3.31 -0.46 19.34
C GLU A 115 3.46 -1.89 18.80
N CYS A 116 4.47 -2.64 19.27
CA CYS A 116 4.69 -4.02 18.79
C CYS A 116 3.46 -4.89 19.05
N ARG A 117 2.87 -4.78 20.25
CA ARG A 117 1.69 -5.55 20.66
C ARG A 117 0.46 -5.16 19.86
N ALA A 118 0.23 -3.87 19.60
CA ALA A 118 -0.84 -3.43 18.72
C ALA A 118 -0.69 -3.99 17.31
N LYS A 119 0.50 -3.84 16.70
CA LYS A 119 0.81 -4.38 15.37
C LYS A 119 0.68 -5.89 15.29
N CYS A 120 1.06 -6.60 16.34
CA CYS A 120 0.95 -8.05 16.42
C CYS A 120 -0.50 -8.55 16.37
N GLN A 121 -1.43 -7.74 16.90
CA GLN A 121 -2.87 -7.99 16.85
C GLN A 121 -3.53 -7.45 15.58
N TYR A 122 -2.72 -6.93 14.65
CA TYR A 122 -3.18 -6.32 13.39
C TYR A 122 -4.07 -5.09 13.58
N THR A 123 -3.91 -4.41 14.71
CA THR A 123 -4.64 -3.19 15.07
C THR A 123 -3.79 -1.97 14.73
N SER A 124 -4.37 -1.00 14.03
CA SER A 124 -3.77 0.34 13.89
C SER A 124 -3.91 1.08 15.22
N PHE A 125 -2.96 1.97 15.53
CA PHE A 125 -2.94 2.62 16.83
C PHE A 125 -2.49 4.08 16.70
N ARG A 126 -2.74 4.84 17.77
CA ARG A 126 -2.18 6.18 17.99
C ARG A 126 -1.39 6.18 19.29
N MET A 127 -0.28 6.92 19.32
CA MET A 127 0.51 7.09 20.55
C MET A 127 -0.34 7.76 21.63
N MET A 128 -0.29 7.22 22.84
CA MET A 128 -0.82 7.92 24.00
C MET A 128 0.24 8.95 24.41
N ILE A 129 -0.09 10.23 24.22
CA ILE A 129 0.74 11.30 24.75
C ILE A 129 0.43 11.37 26.23
N ASP A 130 1.44 11.15 27.06
CA ASP A 130 1.33 11.39 28.49
C ASP A 130 1.15 12.91 28.68
N GLN A 131 -0.03 13.33 29.15
CA GLN A 131 -0.31 14.74 29.40
C GLN A 131 0.68 15.33 30.43
N SER A 132 1.37 14.49 31.22
CA SER A 132 2.42 14.92 32.15
C SER A 132 3.74 15.35 31.49
N THR A 133 3.89 15.18 30.18
CA THR A 133 5.05 15.70 29.41
C THR A 133 4.68 16.87 28.49
N SER A 134 3.47 17.41 28.65
CA SER A 134 3.10 18.66 27.98
C SER A 134 3.92 19.81 28.58
N PRO A 135 4.55 20.69 27.77
CA PRO A 135 5.15 21.91 28.29
C PRO A 135 4.12 22.79 29.03
N ASP A 136 2.82 22.62 28.75
CA ASP A 136 1.75 23.28 29.51
C ASP A 136 1.59 22.71 30.92
N MET A 137 1.79 21.39 31.12
CA MET A 137 1.67 20.76 32.44
C MET A 137 2.90 21.00 33.33
N ASP A 138 4.11 21.06 32.76
CA ASP A 138 5.31 21.53 33.48
C ASP A 138 5.13 22.98 33.96
N LEU A 139 4.55 23.85 33.10
CA LEU A 139 4.20 25.22 33.47
C LEU A 139 3.12 25.25 34.58
N ILE A 140 2.05 24.46 34.45
CA ILE A 140 0.98 24.39 35.46
C ILE A 140 1.52 23.88 36.80
N MET A 141 2.38 22.86 36.82
CA MET A 141 2.99 22.37 38.07
C MET A 141 3.94 23.40 38.69
N SER A 142 4.72 24.13 37.88
CA SER A 142 5.57 25.22 38.38
C SER A 142 4.80 26.42 38.97
N LEU A 143 3.52 26.56 38.61
CA LEU A 143 2.61 27.59 39.14
C LEU A 143 1.86 27.13 40.39
N ILE A 144 1.74 25.82 40.63
CA ILE A 144 1.09 25.24 41.81
C ILE A 144 2.07 25.15 43.01
N GLU A 145 3.38 25.14 42.78
CA GLU A 145 4.42 25.14 43.82
C GLU A 145 4.81 26.55 44.33
N ARG A 146 3.99 27.58 44.06
CA ARG A 146 4.12 28.95 44.58
C ARG A 146 2.91 29.34 45.40
#